data_AF-A0A8S0W359-F1
#
_entry.id   AF-A0A8S0W359-F1
#
_cell.length_a   1.000
_cell.length_b   1.000
_cell.length_c   1.000
_cell.angle_alpha   90.00
_cell.angle_beta   90.00
_cell.angle_gamma   90.00
#
_symmetry.space_group_name_H-M   'P 1'
#
loop_
_entity.id
_entity.type
_entity.pdbx_description
1 polymer ?
#
loop_
_entity_poly.entity_id
_entity_poly.type
_entity_poly.pdbx_seq_one_letter_code
_entity_poly.pdbx_strand_id
1 'polypeptide(L)'
;MRLELFTLFLLSCAAPLLAQNVTCPTPPTPTAWPTASSFPLVSTLPDPFNYLYPSTARVASNAEWDIGTLVAWAWGFHRVLDALIFTAPEIDSTLVGVTGCSRLGKAALAAGLFDTRITLTMPMSSGVQGLGPYRYSTLSGQGENLENSKQGAPWWSNSALGTFINQSNRVPFDAHVIAAAIAPRALVIDQGSSDPFVNSRGTATVIFPAAQAVYDWLGVGPNIGLAMRSGGHCDMSGYTNVLPFVLKILKGTPTTRTYTDMTPWQAIPTAYPWTSNIPPK
;
A
#
# COMPACT_ATOMS: atom_id res chain seq x y z
N MET A 1 -6.72 -26.71 -11.30
CA MET A 1 -5.53 -26.26 -10.55
C MET A 1 -5.40 -24.77 -10.86
N ARG A 2 -5.92 -23.90 -9.98
CA ARG A 2 -5.88 -22.43 -10.16
C ARG A 2 -4.46 -21.95 -9.81
N LEU A 3 -3.84 -21.17 -10.67
CA LEU A 3 -2.51 -20.61 -10.39
C LEU A 3 -2.65 -19.46 -9.40
N GLU A 4 -1.89 -19.54 -8.31
CA GLU A 4 -1.79 -18.49 -7.32
C GLU A 4 -0.66 -17.55 -7.73
N LEU A 5 -0.98 -16.43 -8.37
CA LEU A 5 0.03 -15.44 -8.74
C LEU A 5 0.36 -14.56 -7.53
N PHE A 6 1.32 -15.01 -6.73
CA PHE A 6 2.13 -14.09 -5.94
C PHE A 6 3.09 -13.37 -6.90
N THR A 7 3.26 -12.06 -6.71
CA THR A 7 4.31 -11.21 -7.29
C THR A 7 3.94 -10.49 -8.59
N LEU A 8 3.61 -9.18 -8.51
CA LEU A 8 3.80 -8.28 -9.65
C LEU A 8 5.13 -7.51 -9.46
N PHE A 9 6.25 -8.23 -9.64
CA PHE A 9 7.52 -7.61 -9.98
C PHE A 9 7.52 -7.45 -11.51
N LEU A 10 7.32 -6.23 -12.00
CA LEU A 10 7.73 -5.85 -13.35
C LEU A 10 9.26 -5.71 -13.38
N LEU A 11 9.96 -6.83 -13.33
CA LEU A 11 11.35 -6.96 -13.81
C LEU A 11 11.60 -8.43 -14.13
N SER A 12 11.92 -8.66 -15.38
CA SER A 12 12.49 -9.87 -15.99
C SER A 12 13.05 -10.88 -14.99
N CYS A 13 12.60 -12.13 -15.10
CA CYS A 13 13.28 -13.32 -14.57
C CYS A 13 14.79 -13.25 -14.81
N ALA A 14 15.54 -12.78 -13.81
CA ALA A 14 16.98 -12.89 -13.74
C ALA A 14 17.46 -12.56 -12.31
N ALA A 15 17.15 -13.40 -11.33
CA ALA A 15 18.07 -13.77 -10.25
C ALA A 15 17.45 -14.82 -9.31
N PRO A 16 18.24 -15.77 -8.80
CA PRO A 16 17.75 -17.00 -8.18
C PRO A 16 17.52 -16.80 -6.68
N LEU A 17 16.31 -17.10 -6.20
CA LEU A 17 16.07 -17.30 -4.77
C LEU A 17 15.34 -18.63 -4.56
N LEU A 18 16.15 -19.58 -4.10
CA LEU A 18 15.81 -20.70 -3.22
C LEU A 18 14.90 -21.80 -3.78
N ALA A 19 15.58 -22.90 -4.08
CA ALA A 19 15.08 -24.26 -4.24
C ALA A 19 13.93 -24.62 -3.28
N GLN A 20 12.71 -24.55 -3.78
CA GLN A 20 11.69 -25.58 -3.60
C GLN A 20 11.06 -25.83 -4.97
N ASN A 21 10.77 -27.09 -5.30
CA ASN A 21 10.23 -27.56 -6.59
C ASN A 21 8.83 -26.97 -6.88
N VAL A 22 8.74 -25.67 -7.14
CA VAL A 22 7.56 -25.03 -7.69
C VAL A 22 7.68 -25.12 -9.21
N THR A 23 7.17 -26.20 -9.78
CA THR A 23 6.92 -26.27 -11.23
C THR A 23 5.71 -25.38 -11.53
N CYS A 24 5.97 -24.11 -11.88
CA CYS A 24 4.94 -23.27 -12.45
C CYS A 24 4.49 -23.89 -13.79
N PRO A 25 3.19 -24.15 -14.01
CA PRO A 25 2.70 -24.53 -15.32
C PRO A 25 3.12 -23.49 -16.36
N THR A 26 3.46 -23.94 -17.57
CA THR A 26 3.74 -23.03 -18.68
C THR A 26 2.51 -22.13 -18.88
N PRO A 27 2.64 -20.80 -18.79
CA PRO A 27 1.50 -19.92 -18.99
C PRO A 27 0.92 -20.18 -20.39
N PRO A 28 -0.40 -20.33 -20.54
CA PRO A 28 -1.00 -20.46 -21.86
C PRO A 28 -0.63 -19.22 -22.68
N THR A 29 -0.11 -19.44 -23.89
CA THR A 29 0.16 -18.36 -24.84
C THR A 29 -1.17 -17.71 -25.22
N PRO A 30 -1.43 -16.43 -24.92
CA PRO A 30 -2.70 -15.81 -25.27
C PRO A 30 -2.86 -15.79 -26.79
N THR A 31 -3.98 -16.29 -27.29
CA THR A 31 -4.30 -16.34 -28.73
C THR A 31 -4.49 -14.95 -29.36
N ALA A 32 -4.74 -13.93 -28.54
CA ALA A 32 -4.52 -12.50 -28.81
C ALA A 32 -4.87 -11.74 -27.52
N TRP A 33 -4.22 -10.60 -27.26
CA TRP A 33 -4.66 -9.73 -26.16
C TRP A 33 -5.98 -9.03 -26.53
N PRO A 34 -6.93 -8.88 -25.58
CA PRO A 34 -8.14 -8.10 -25.77
C PRO A 34 -7.83 -6.65 -26.17
N THR A 35 -8.66 -6.07 -27.02
CA THR A 35 -8.57 -4.63 -27.33
C THR A 35 -9.04 -3.81 -26.12
N ALA A 36 -8.49 -2.60 -25.93
CA ALA A 36 -8.86 -1.75 -24.79
C ALA A 36 -10.38 -1.50 -24.66
N SER A 37 -11.10 -1.49 -25.78
CA SER A 37 -12.56 -1.32 -25.83
C SER A 37 -13.38 -2.52 -25.34
N SER A 38 -12.75 -3.68 -25.12
CA SER A 38 -13.42 -4.92 -24.70
C SER A 38 -13.50 -5.09 -23.18
N PHE A 39 -12.80 -4.27 -22.40
CA PHE A 39 -12.87 -4.28 -20.95
C PHE A 39 -14.17 -3.61 -20.45
N PRO A 40 -14.84 -4.17 -19.43
CA PRO A 40 -16.00 -3.53 -18.83
C PRO A 40 -15.62 -2.17 -18.23
N LEU A 41 -16.48 -1.17 -18.43
CA LEU A 41 -16.34 0.15 -17.81
C LEU A 41 -16.43 0.02 -16.28
N VAL A 42 -15.31 0.20 -15.60
CA VAL A 42 -15.24 0.26 -14.14
C VAL A 42 -15.56 1.68 -13.71
N SER A 43 -16.71 1.89 -13.07
CA SER A 43 -17.20 3.21 -12.63
C SER A 43 -16.64 3.67 -11.27
N THR A 44 -15.86 2.82 -10.58
CA THR A 44 -15.43 3.05 -9.20
C THR A 44 -14.27 4.04 -9.05
N LEU A 45 -13.62 4.42 -10.16
CA LEU A 45 -12.92 5.68 -10.26
C LEU A 45 -13.25 6.36 -11.59
N PRO A 46 -13.42 7.69 -11.63
CA PRO A 46 -13.18 8.39 -12.88
C PRO A 46 -11.78 7.99 -13.30
N ASP A 47 -11.61 7.42 -14.49
CA ASP A 47 -10.29 7.18 -15.03
C ASP A 47 -9.46 8.46 -14.80
N PRO A 48 -8.47 8.44 -13.88
CA PRO A 48 -7.75 9.65 -13.45
C PRO A 48 -6.91 10.23 -14.59
N PHE A 49 -6.82 9.53 -15.73
CA PHE A 49 -6.24 10.05 -16.97
C PHE A 49 -7.26 10.77 -17.85
N ASN A 50 -8.55 10.49 -17.67
CA ASN A 50 -9.60 10.98 -18.53
C ASN A 50 -10.54 11.97 -17.86
N TYR A 51 -10.69 12.01 -16.53
CA TYR A 51 -11.69 12.87 -15.87
C TYR A 51 -11.18 13.55 -14.59
N LEU A 52 -11.58 14.81 -14.40
CA LEU A 52 -11.22 15.62 -13.23
C LEU A 52 -12.17 15.36 -12.05
N TYR A 53 -11.75 14.71 -10.97
CA TYR A 53 -12.60 14.62 -9.76
C TYR A 53 -12.77 15.99 -9.07
N PRO A 54 -13.96 16.37 -8.56
CA PRO A 54 -15.25 15.66 -8.53
C PRO A 54 -16.13 15.87 -9.77
N SER A 55 -15.59 16.45 -10.83
CA SER A 55 -16.25 16.70 -12.12
C SER A 55 -16.26 15.45 -13.03
N THR A 56 -17.11 15.48 -14.06
CA THR A 56 -17.08 14.54 -15.21
C THR A 56 -16.43 15.17 -16.44
N ALA A 57 -15.81 16.35 -16.30
CA ALA A 57 -15.06 17.00 -17.36
C ALA A 57 -13.79 16.20 -17.65
N ARG A 58 -13.45 16.08 -18.94
CA ARG A 58 -12.23 15.39 -19.32
C ARG A 58 -10.99 16.23 -19.06
N VAL A 59 -9.89 15.57 -18.68
CA VAL A 59 -8.57 16.23 -18.60
C VAL A 59 -8.19 16.72 -19.99
N ALA A 60 -8.05 18.03 -20.17
CA ALA A 60 -7.77 18.67 -21.44
C ALA A 60 -6.28 19.06 -21.60
N SER A 61 -5.50 19.05 -20.51
CA SER A 61 -4.07 19.35 -20.55
C SER A 61 -3.26 18.67 -19.45
N ASN A 62 -1.94 18.57 -19.62
CA ASN A 62 -1.03 18.08 -18.57
C ASN A 62 -1.08 18.92 -17.29
N ALA A 63 -1.44 20.21 -17.38
CA ALA A 63 -1.54 21.10 -16.22
C ALA A 63 -2.78 20.79 -15.36
N GLU A 64 -3.84 20.28 -15.99
CA GLU A 64 -5.04 19.79 -15.29
C GLU A 64 -4.82 18.39 -14.68
N TRP A 65 -3.77 17.69 -15.11
CA TRP A 65 -3.44 16.33 -14.68
C TRP A 65 -2.60 16.29 -13.39
N ASP A 66 -3.10 16.95 -12.33
CA ASP A 66 -2.45 17.04 -11.02
C ASP A 66 -2.81 15.88 -10.07
N ILE A 67 -2.55 14.64 -10.51
CA ILE A 67 -2.86 13.43 -9.73
C ILE A 67 -1.66 12.87 -8.97
N GLY A 68 -0.44 13.20 -9.42
CA GLY A 68 0.81 12.62 -8.93
C GLY A 68 1.10 11.21 -9.45
N THR A 69 2.39 10.87 -9.49
CA THR A 69 2.89 9.62 -10.06
C THR A 69 2.44 8.37 -9.28
N LEU A 70 2.22 8.46 -7.96
CA LEU A 70 1.75 7.30 -7.19
C LEU A 70 0.35 6.85 -7.63
N VAL A 71 -0.54 7.80 -7.90
CA VAL A 71 -1.90 7.51 -8.41
C VAL A 71 -1.83 7.02 -9.85
N ALA A 72 -0.96 7.61 -10.68
CA ALA A 72 -0.75 7.14 -12.05
C ALA A 72 -0.24 5.69 -12.09
N TRP A 73 0.70 5.32 -11.22
CA TRP A 73 1.19 3.95 -11.11
C TRP A 73 0.11 3.00 -10.59
N ALA A 74 -0.63 3.40 -9.54
CA ALA A 74 -1.77 2.64 -9.03
C ALA A 74 -2.78 2.29 -10.12
N TRP A 75 -3.15 3.26 -10.95
CA TRP A 75 -4.03 3.02 -12.09
C TRP A 75 -3.45 2.01 -13.08
N GLY A 76 -2.15 2.10 -13.39
CA GLY A 76 -1.46 1.12 -14.23
C GLY A 76 -1.59 -0.30 -13.68
N PHE A 77 -1.40 -0.48 -12.36
CA PHE A 77 -1.64 -1.76 -11.68
C PHE A 77 -3.09 -2.22 -11.84
N HIS A 78 -4.07 -1.32 -11.71
CA HIS A 78 -5.49 -1.65 -11.86
C HIS A 78 -5.84 -2.10 -13.28
N ARG A 79 -5.22 -1.51 -14.32
CA ARG A 79 -5.38 -1.97 -15.71
C ARG A 79 -4.75 -3.33 -15.96
N VAL A 80 -3.61 -3.61 -15.34
CA VAL A 80 -3.03 -4.96 -15.36
C VAL A 80 -3.98 -5.96 -14.70
N LEU A 81 -4.57 -5.61 -13.56
CA LEU A 81 -5.57 -6.44 -12.91
C LEU A 81 -6.80 -6.68 -13.81
N ASP A 82 -7.29 -5.66 -14.52
CA ASP A 82 -8.38 -5.81 -15.51
C ASP A 82 -8.00 -6.85 -16.58
N ALA A 83 -6.79 -6.73 -17.14
CA ALA A 83 -6.27 -7.68 -18.13
C ALA A 83 -6.22 -9.10 -17.58
N LEU A 84 -5.63 -9.30 -16.39
CA LEU A 84 -5.51 -10.63 -15.78
C LEU A 84 -6.88 -11.25 -15.51
N ILE A 85 -7.83 -10.48 -14.98
CA ILE A 85 -9.21 -10.95 -14.73
C ILE A 85 -9.87 -11.41 -16.04
N PHE A 86 -9.63 -10.68 -17.13
CA PHE A 86 -10.27 -10.96 -18.41
C PHE A 86 -9.61 -12.13 -19.18
N THR A 87 -8.28 -12.24 -19.11
CA THR A 87 -7.53 -13.15 -20.00
C THR A 87 -6.98 -14.40 -19.32
N ALA A 88 -6.83 -14.40 -17.99
CA ALA A 88 -6.17 -15.49 -17.25
C ALA A 88 -7.16 -16.13 -16.26
N PRO A 89 -8.08 -17.00 -16.72
CA PRO A 89 -9.09 -17.64 -15.86
C PRO A 89 -8.50 -18.53 -14.76
N GLU A 90 -7.23 -18.91 -14.88
CA GLU A 90 -6.47 -19.61 -13.83
C GLU A 90 -6.14 -18.74 -12.61
N ILE A 91 -6.18 -17.40 -12.74
CA ILE A 91 -5.93 -16.45 -11.66
C ILE A 91 -7.24 -16.19 -10.91
N ASP A 92 -7.22 -16.47 -9.60
CA ASP A 92 -8.36 -16.15 -8.72
C ASP A 92 -8.38 -14.66 -8.38
N SER A 93 -9.27 -13.92 -9.04
CA SER A 93 -9.41 -12.47 -8.87
C SER A 93 -9.93 -12.03 -7.50
N THR A 94 -10.32 -12.97 -6.64
CA THR A 94 -10.70 -12.69 -5.25
C THR A 94 -9.50 -12.70 -4.29
N LEU A 95 -8.33 -13.16 -4.76
CA LEU A 95 -7.12 -13.36 -3.95
C LEU A 95 -5.98 -12.45 -4.40
N VAL A 96 -6.24 -11.15 -4.50
CA VAL A 96 -5.29 -10.18 -5.07
C VAL A 96 -4.48 -9.49 -3.97
N GLY A 97 -3.16 -9.57 -4.09
CA GLY A 97 -2.21 -8.86 -3.22
C GLY A 97 -1.36 -7.84 -3.98
N VAL A 98 -1.03 -6.71 -3.36
CA VAL A 98 -0.08 -5.72 -3.91
C VAL A 98 1.02 -5.39 -2.90
N THR A 99 2.27 -5.34 -3.35
CA THR A 99 3.43 -5.03 -2.51
C THR A 99 4.50 -4.26 -3.27
N GLY A 100 5.43 -3.68 -2.54
CA GLY A 100 6.60 -2.99 -3.04
C GLY A 100 7.37 -2.35 -1.88
N CYS A 101 8.63 -2.00 -2.12
CA CYS A 101 9.46 -1.32 -1.14
C CYS A 101 9.67 0.16 -1.45
N SER A 102 9.79 1.02 -0.43
CA SER A 102 10.20 2.41 -0.60
C SER A 102 9.21 3.15 -1.51
N ARG A 103 9.66 3.79 -2.60
CA ARG A 103 8.76 4.37 -3.61
C ARG A 103 7.73 3.38 -4.16
N LEU A 104 8.08 2.09 -4.31
CA LEU A 104 7.15 1.06 -4.75
C LEU A 104 6.20 0.63 -3.63
N GLY A 105 6.60 0.79 -2.36
CA GLY A 105 5.73 0.62 -1.21
C GLY A 105 4.67 1.72 -1.12
N LYS A 106 5.06 2.97 -1.43
CA LYS A 106 4.11 4.08 -1.62
C LYS A 106 3.12 3.77 -2.76
N ALA A 107 3.63 3.21 -3.86
CA ALA A 107 2.81 2.82 -5.02
C ALA A 107 1.83 1.68 -4.70
N ALA A 108 2.29 0.65 -4.00
CA ALA A 108 1.47 -0.46 -3.55
C ALA A 108 0.37 0.01 -2.60
N LEU A 109 0.69 0.93 -1.68
CA LEU A 109 -0.29 1.58 -0.82
C LEU A 109 -1.35 2.33 -1.64
N ALA A 110 -0.94 3.13 -2.63
CA ALA A 110 -1.86 3.84 -3.51
C ALA A 110 -2.75 2.88 -4.32
N ALA A 111 -2.17 1.82 -4.87
CA ALA A 111 -2.91 0.78 -5.59
C ALA A 111 -4.00 0.18 -4.69
N GLY A 112 -3.63 -0.26 -3.49
CA GLY A 112 -4.56 -0.81 -2.52
C GLY A 112 -5.61 0.20 -2.05
N LEU A 113 -5.25 1.46 -1.86
CA LEU A 113 -6.18 2.52 -1.44
C LEU A 113 -7.28 2.77 -2.46
N PHE A 114 -6.92 2.86 -3.74
CA PHE A 114 -7.83 3.26 -4.82
C PHE A 114 -8.47 2.09 -5.58
N ASP A 115 -8.29 0.84 -5.20
CA ASP A 115 -9.03 -0.27 -5.83
C ASP A 115 -9.46 -1.31 -4.80
N THR A 116 -10.77 -1.41 -4.62
CA THR A 116 -11.41 -2.32 -3.68
C THR A 116 -11.27 -3.79 -4.07
N ARG A 117 -10.85 -4.11 -5.29
CA ARG A 117 -10.57 -5.48 -5.74
C ARG A 117 -9.26 -6.03 -5.17
N ILE A 118 -8.39 -5.17 -4.64
CA ILE A 118 -7.17 -5.60 -3.95
C ILE A 118 -7.54 -6.05 -2.54
N THR A 119 -7.46 -7.36 -2.32
CA THR A 119 -7.78 -8.04 -1.05
C THR A 119 -6.76 -7.73 0.03
N LEU A 120 -5.47 -7.66 -0.32
CA LEU A 120 -4.37 -7.44 0.62
C LEU A 120 -3.36 -6.40 0.12
N THR A 121 -3.12 -5.36 0.91
CA THR A 121 -2.13 -4.32 0.63
C THR A 121 -0.92 -4.49 1.55
N MET A 122 0.29 -4.50 0.98
CA MET A 122 1.53 -4.85 1.70
C MET A 122 2.65 -3.84 1.44
N PRO A 123 2.54 -2.59 1.92
CA PRO A 123 3.58 -1.59 1.73
C PRO A 123 4.78 -1.91 2.63
N MET A 124 5.97 -2.02 2.05
CA MET A 124 7.23 -2.20 2.78
C MET A 124 8.04 -0.91 2.81
N SER A 125 8.52 -0.51 3.99
CA SER A 125 9.41 0.65 4.18
C SER A 125 8.95 1.87 3.37
N SER A 126 7.67 2.22 3.44
CA SER A 126 7.07 3.15 2.47
C SER A 126 7.33 4.63 2.77
N GLY A 127 7.72 5.01 3.99
CA GLY A 127 8.14 6.38 4.33
C GLY A 127 7.08 7.46 4.11
N VAL A 128 7.48 8.73 4.03
CA VAL A 128 6.55 9.87 3.85
C VAL A 128 5.86 9.81 2.48
N GLN A 129 4.63 10.30 2.35
CA GLN A 129 3.76 10.03 1.18
C GLN A 129 3.39 8.54 1.02
N GLY A 130 3.80 7.69 1.97
CA GLY A 130 3.31 6.34 2.22
C GLY A 130 2.73 6.26 3.63
N LEU A 131 3.32 5.42 4.50
CA LEU A 131 2.89 5.23 5.89
C LEU A 131 3.84 5.83 6.94
N GLY A 132 4.80 6.66 6.55
CA GLY A 132 5.53 7.53 7.46
C GLY A 132 4.66 8.73 7.87
N PRO A 133 4.62 9.11 9.17
CA PRO A 133 3.80 10.22 9.63
C PRO A 133 4.29 11.57 9.11
N TYR A 134 3.36 12.46 8.77
CA TYR A 134 3.67 13.84 8.40
C TYR A 134 4.02 14.69 9.62
N ARG A 135 3.23 14.60 10.70
CA ARG A 135 3.43 15.40 11.93
C ARG A 135 4.61 14.95 12.78
N TYR A 136 4.87 13.65 12.80
CA TYR A 136 5.85 13.00 13.67
C TYR A 136 7.07 12.49 12.88
N SER A 137 7.50 13.24 11.87
CA SER A 137 8.54 12.83 10.91
C SER A 137 9.92 12.57 11.55
N THR A 138 10.20 13.13 12.73
CA THR A 138 11.51 13.04 13.40
C THR A 138 11.70 11.83 14.31
N LEU A 139 10.67 11.00 14.57
CA LEU A 139 10.72 10.02 15.66
C LEU A 139 11.87 9.00 15.56
N SER A 140 12.30 8.65 14.35
CA SER A 140 13.44 7.76 14.09
C SER A 140 14.80 8.46 13.89
N GLY A 141 14.90 9.79 14.06
CA GLY A 141 16.17 10.52 13.87
C GLY A 141 16.38 11.18 12.49
N GLN A 142 15.31 11.26 11.67
CA GLN A 142 15.19 11.92 10.35
C GLN A 142 15.98 11.32 9.17
N GLY A 143 15.30 11.25 8.02
CA GLY A 143 15.87 10.92 6.72
C GLY A 143 14.95 11.30 5.55
N GLU A 144 13.65 10.98 5.62
CA GLU A 144 12.62 11.38 4.65
C GLU A 144 11.47 12.14 5.34
N ASN A 145 11.18 13.37 4.89
CA ASN A 145 10.06 14.20 5.37
C ASN A 145 9.36 14.90 4.19
N LEU A 146 8.29 15.66 4.45
CA LEU A 146 7.52 16.26 3.36
C LEU A 146 8.39 17.24 2.55
N GLU A 147 9.24 18.01 3.22
CA GLU A 147 10.10 19.03 2.65
C GLU A 147 11.10 18.42 1.65
N ASN A 148 11.91 17.45 2.10
CA ASN A 148 12.93 16.84 1.25
C ASN A 148 12.33 15.91 0.19
N SER A 149 11.19 15.27 0.48
CA SER A 149 10.48 14.43 -0.48
C SER A 149 9.89 15.27 -1.60
N LYS A 150 9.31 16.44 -1.31
CA LYS A 150 8.83 17.38 -2.34
C LYS A 150 9.97 18.12 -3.05
N GLN A 151 11.10 18.34 -2.40
CA GLN A 151 12.29 18.90 -3.06
C GLN A 151 12.90 17.92 -4.07
N GLY A 152 13.08 16.65 -3.69
CA GLY A 152 13.74 15.65 -4.52
C GLY A 152 12.81 14.89 -5.48
N ALA A 153 11.53 14.79 -5.15
CA ALA A 153 10.52 14.07 -5.93
C ALA A 153 9.13 14.74 -5.81
N PRO A 154 8.99 15.99 -6.31
CA PRO A 154 7.73 16.75 -6.21
C PRO A 154 6.53 16.02 -6.82
N TRP A 155 6.77 15.17 -7.81
CA TRP A 155 5.78 14.46 -8.61
C TRP A 155 5.09 13.26 -7.91
N TRP A 156 5.55 12.79 -6.74
CA TRP A 156 4.93 11.60 -6.12
C TRP A 156 3.44 11.75 -5.83
N SER A 157 3.05 12.93 -5.34
CA SER A 157 1.65 13.31 -5.10
C SER A 157 1.34 14.62 -5.83
N ASN A 158 0.06 14.97 -5.86
CA ASN A 158 -0.40 16.24 -6.40
C ASN A 158 0.27 17.47 -5.77
N SER A 159 0.07 18.62 -6.41
CA SER A 159 0.62 19.91 -5.99
C SER A 159 0.03 20.37 -4.65
N ALA A 160 -1.21 20.00 -4.33
CA ALA A 160 -1.90 20.39 -3.11
C ALA A 160 -1.13 19.99 -1.83
N LEU A 161 -0.55 18.78 -1.78
CA LEU A 161 0.27 18.37 -0.64
C LEU A 161 1.52 19.26 -0.47
N GLY A 162 2.05 19.81 -1.58
CA GLY A 162 3.18 20.74 -1.58
C GLY A 162 2.88 22.08 -0.88
N THR A 163 1.61 22.46 -0.74
CA THR A 163 1.22 23.69 -0.02
C THR A 163 1.47 23.61 1.50
N PHE A 164 1.74 22.39 2.01
CA PHE A 164 2.03 22.13 3.43
C PHE A 164 3.52 21.97 3.74
N ILE A 165 4.42 22.24 2.80
CA ILE A 165 5.87 22.29 3.05
C ILE A 165 6.16 23.26 4.21
N ASN A 166 6.96 22.84 5.19
CA ASN A 166 7.25 23.55 6.45
C ASN A 166 6.02 23.76 7.36
N GLN A 167 4.90 23.13 7.05
CA GLN A 167 3.62 23.27 7.75
C GLN A 167 2.93 21.90 7.89
N SER A 168 3.70 20.84 8.10
CA SER A 168 3.20 19.46 8.16
C SER A 168 2.15 19.24 9.26
N ASN A 169 2.15 20.07 10.31
CA ASN A 169 1.12 20.12 11.34
C ASN A 169 -0.26 20.59 10.86
N ARG A 170 -0.32 21.29 9.72
CA ARG A 170 -1.55 21.81 9.11
C ARG A 170 -2.17 20.87 8.07
N VAL A 171 -1.49 19.78 7.67
CA VAL A 171 -2.08 18.76 6.77
C VAL A 171 -3.35 18.24 7.43
N PRO A 172 -4.54 18.25 6.82
CA PRO A 172 -5.81 17.95 7.51
C PRO A 172 -5.99 16.47 7.88
N PHE A 173 -5.01 15.63 7.60
CA PHE A 173 -4.95 14.21 7.96
C PHE A 173 -3.50 13.83 8.29
N ASP A 174 -3.28 12.63 8.79
CA ASP A 174 -1.96 11.99 8.83
C ASP A 174 -2.03 10.60 8.20
N ALA A 175 -0.90 9.91 8.03
CA ALA A 175 -0.85 8.65 7.29
C ALA A 175 -1.70 7.51 7.89
N HIS A 176 -2.15 7.63 9.15
CA HIS A 176 -3.08 6.66 9.76
C HIS A 176 -4.46 6.72 9.11
N VAL A 177 -4.87 7.88 8.59
CA VAL A 177 -6.11 8.02 7.81
C VAL A 177 -6.01 7.25 6.49
N ILE A 178 -4.83 7.29 5.84
CA ILE A 178 -4.56 6.52 4.62
C ILE A 178 -4.62 5.02 4.90
N ALA A 179 -3.97 4.56 5.97
CA ALA A 179 -4.03 3.17 6.39
C ALA A 179 -5.46 2.72 6.75
N ALA A 180 -6.20 3.54 7.51
CA ALA A 180 -7.58 3.26 7.90
C ALA A 180 -8.54 3.21 6.71
N ALA A 181 -8.31 4.00 5.66
CA ALA A 181 -9.14 4.02 4.45
C ALA A 181 -9.08 2.71 3.63
N ILE A 182 -8.13 1.81 3.91
CA ILE A 182 -8.09 0.48 3.31
C ILE A 182 -9.11 -0.47 3.97
N ALA A 183 -9.53 -0.19 5.20
CA ALA A 183 -10.50 -1.00 5.91
C ALA A 183 -11.83 -1.12 5.12
N PRO A 184 -12.50 -2.28 5.14
CA PRO A 184 -12.20 -3.47 5.94
C PRO A 184 -11.18 -4.44 5.30
N ARG A 185 -10.60 -4.08 4.14
CA ARG A 185 -9.65 -4.94 3.41
C ARG A 185 -8.33 -5.05 4.16
N ALA A 186 -7.57 -6.09 3.86
CA ALA A 186 -6.42 -6.41 4.66
C ALA A 186 -5.22 -5.51 4.33
N LEU A 187 -4.48 -5.12 5.38
CA LEU A 187 -3.27 -4.30 5.31
C LEU A 187 -2.21 -4.90 6.22
N VAL A 188 -1.05 -5.26 5.68
CA VAL A 188 0.12 -5.60 6.50
C VAL A 188 1.28 -4.67 6.18
N ILE A 189 1.69 -3.89 7.16
CA ILE A 189 2.72 -2.87 7.07
C ILE A 189 4.05 -3.52 7.43
N ASP A 190 5.00 -3.59 6.50
CA ASP A 190 6.36 -4.04 6.82
C ASP A 190 7.30 -2.86 7.08
N GLN A 191 8.02 -2.92 8.20
CA GLN A 191 9.00 -1.91 8.59
C GLN A 191 10.26 -2.53 9.18
N GLY A 192 11.42 -1.99 8.78
CA GLY A 192 12.71 -2.33 9.37
C GLY A 192 12.95 -1.56 10.66
N SER A 193 13.19 -2.25 11.78
CA SER A 193 13.55 -1.61 13.06
C SER A 193 14.82 -0.76 12.96
N SER A 194 15.68 -1.11 12.00
CA SER A 194 16.95 -0.44 11.69
C SER A 194 16.88 0.46 10.45
N ASP A 195 15.67 0.87 10.04
CA ASP A 195 15.42 1.76 8.89
C ASP A 195 14.88 3.13 9.36
N PRO A 196 15.75 4.03 9.86
CA PRO A 196 15.29 5.33 10.36
C PRO A 196 14.82 6.26 9.24
N PHE A 197 15.24 6.03 8.00
CA PHE A 197 14.96 6.90 6.87
C PHE A 197 13.46 7.00 6.59
N VAL A 198 12.75 5.87 6.68
CA VAL A 198 11.30 5.77 6.43
C VAL A 198 10.45 5.99 7.68
N ASN A 199 11.09 6.42 8.77
CA ASN A 199 10.46 6.65 10.07
C ASN A 199 9.68 5.42 10.58
N SER A 200 10.35 4.28 10.65
CA SER A 200 9.77 3.02 11.16
C SER A 200 9.18 3.17 12.56
N ARG A 201 9.80 3.98 13.43
CA ARG A 201 9.25 4.26 14.77
C ARG A 201 7.95 5.03 14.69
N GLY A 202 7.87 6.07 13.86
CA GLY A 202 6.62 6.81 13.67
C GLY A 202 5.52 5.95 13.07
N THR A 203 5.86 5.08 12.11
CA THR A 203 4.91 4.12 11.55
C THR A 203 4.39 3.16 12.63
N ALA A 204 5.29 2.56 13.40
CA ALA A 204 4.94 1.60 14.45
C ALA A 204 4.14 2.25 15.58
N THR A 205 4.56 3.42 16.08
CA THR A 205 4.02 3.99 17.32
C THR A 205 2.85 4.95 17.14
N VAL A 206 2.71 5.51 15.94
CA VAL A 206 1.66 6.49 15.60
C VAL A 206 0.70 5.91 14.57
N ILE A 207 1.22 5.46 13.43
CA ILE A 207 0.38 5.17 12.27
C ILE A 207 -0.40 3.86 12.43
N PHE A 208 0.29 2.78 12.75
CA PHE A 208 -0.31 1.46 12.92
C PHE A 208 -1.37 1.42 14.04
N PRO A 209 -1.11 1.82 15.29
CA PRO A 209 -2.09 1.72 16.37
C PRO A 209 -3.31 2.62 16.16
N ALA A 210 -3.13 3.80 15.55
CA ALA A 210 -4.26 4.67 15.17
C ALA A 210 -5.16 4.02 14.10
N ALA A 211 -4.56 3.42 13.06
CA ALA A 211 -5.32 2.68 12.06
C ALA A 211 -5.99 1.43 12.64
N GLN A 212 -5.29 0.71 13.53
CA GLN A 212 -5.82 -0.47 14.22
C GLN A 212 -7.09 -0.17 15.00
N ALA A 213 -7.18 0.98 15.68
CA ALA A 213 -8.40 1.39 16.37
C ALA A 213 -9.63 1.47 15.43
N VAL A 214 -9.44 1.88 14.16
CA VAL A 214 -10.52 1.89 13.16
C VAL A 214 -10.89 0.47 12.73
N TYR A 215 -9.89 -0.39 12.50
CA TYR A 215 -10.14 -1.80 12.17
C TYR A 215 -10.88 -2.53 13.30
N ASP A 216 -10.49 -2.31 14.55
CA ASP A 216 -11.16 -2.86 15.75
C ASP A 216 -12.60 -2.33 15.86
N TRP A 217 -12.78 -1.02 15.67
CA TRP A 217 -14.10 -0.40 15.62
C TRP A 217 -14.95 -0.93 14.46
N LEU A 218 -14.38 -1.39 13.35
CA LEU A 218 -15.14 -2.04 12.28
C LEU A 218 -15.37 -3.55 12.55
N GLY A 219 -14.80 -4.12 13.61
CA GLY A 219 -14.89 -5.55 13.91
C GLY A 219 -13.97 -6.42 13.04
N VAL A 220 -13.00 -5.81 12.37
CA VAL A 220 -12.03 -6.48 11.48
C VAL A 220 -10.59 -6.24 11.91
N GLY A 221 -10.36 -6.01 13.21
CA GLY A 221 -9.03 -5.87 13.84
C GLY A 221 -7.96 -6.83 13.29
N PRO A 222 -8.26 -8.13 13.13
CA PRO A 222 -7.29 -9.09 12.58
C PRO A 222 -6.88 -8.89 11.11
N ASN A 223 -7.50 -7.95 10.38
CA ASN A 223 -7.18 -7.61 8.99
C ASN A 223 -6.11 -6.53 8.85
N ILE A 224 -5.64 -5.91 9.94
CA ILE A 224 -4.46 -5.04 9.92
C ILE A 224 -3.30 -5.65 10.72
N GLY A 225 -2.08 -5.49 10.24
CA GLY A 225 -0.88 -5.97 10.91
C GLY A 225 0.33 -5.08 10.70
N LEU A 226 1.21 -5.03 11.69
CA LEU A 226 2.57 -4.50 11.63
C LEU A 226 3.56 -5.66 11.65
N ALA A 227 4.34 -5.79 10.60
CA ALA A 227 5.42 -6.73 10.45
C ALA A 227 6.76 -6.00 10.67
N MET A 228 7.18 -5.93 11.94
CA MET A 228 8.52 -5.45 12.26
C MET A 228 9.57 -6.50 11.89
N ARG A 229 10.65 -6.09 11.21
CA ARG A 229 11.82 -6.94 10.91
C ARG A 229 13.10 -6.27 11.39
N SER A 230 14.13 -7.08 11.67
CA SER A 230 15.44 -6.59 12.16
C SER A 230 16.28 -5.89 11.08
N GLY A 231 16.07 -6.23 9.80
CA GLY A 231 16.84 -5.70 8.67
C GLY A 231 16.65 -4.20 8.40
N GLY A 232 17.48 -3.66 7.50
CA GLY A 232 17.48 -2.24 7.09
C GLY A 232 16.55 -1.93 5.91
N HIS A 233 16.79 -0.84 5.17
CA HIS A 233 15.90 -0.43 4.08
C HIS A 233 15.77 -1.51 2.98
N CYS A 234 14.53 -1.85 2.62
CA CYS A 234 14.21 -2.85 1.58
C CYS A 234 14.88 -4.23 1.71
N ASP A 235 15.19 -4.63 2.94
CA ASP A 235 15.73 -5.96 3.19
C ASP A 235 14.74 -7.05 2.75
N MET A 236 15.25 -8.07 2.03
CA MET A 236 14.42 -9.13 1.46
C MET A 236 13.73 -10.00 2.53
N SER A 237 14.21 -10.00 3.77
CA SER A 237 13.51 -10.67 4.87
C SER A 237 12.08 -10.16 5.06
N GLY A 238 11.76 -8.94 4.63
CA GLY A 238 10.41 -8.37 4.67
C GLY A 238 9.36 -9.21 3.95
N TYR A 239 9.69 -9.86 2.83
CA TYR A 239 8.74 -10.73 2.11
C TYR A 239 8.39 -11.97 2.92
N THR A 240 9.40 -12.63 3.51
CA THR A 240 9.19 -13.74 4.44
C THR A 240 8.48 -13.28 5.72
N ASN A 241 8.70 -12.02 6.13
CA ASN A 241 8.12 -11.41 7.31
C ASN A 241 6.58 -11.29 7.23
N VAL A 242 6.09 -10.90 6.05
CA VAL A 242 4.64 -10.74 5.82
C VAL A 242 3.96 -12.03 5.37
N LEU A 243 4.70 -13.01 4.83
CA LEU A 243 4.13 -14.22 4.22
C LEU A 243 3.09 -14.95 5.11
N PRO A 244 3.29 -15.16 6.42
CA PRO A 244 2.26 -15.79 7.25
C PRO A 244 0.94 -15.01 7.30
N PHE A 245 0.99 -13.67 7.29
CA PHE A 245 -0.21 -12.84 7.17
C PHE A 245 -0.87 -13.00 5.81
N VAL A 246 -0.07 -13.08 4.74
CA VAL A 246 -0.60 -13.29 3.39
C VAL A 246 -1.35 -14.62 3.29
N LEU A 247 -0.76 -15.71 3.79
CA LEU A 247 -1.40 -17.03 3.80
C LEU A 247 -2.66 -17.03 4.67
N LYS A 248 -2.66 -16.32 5.80
CA LYS A 248 -3.87 -16.13 6.62
C LYS A 248 -4.99 -15.48 5.80
N ILE A 249 -4.71 -14.37 5.12
CA ILE A 249 -5.74 -13.60 4.41
C ILE A 249 -6.18 -14.29 3.12
N LEU A 250 -5.25 -14.78 2.31
CA LEU A 250 -5.55 -15.31 0.97
C LEU A 250 -5.86 -16.81 0.96
N LYS A 251 -5.48 -17.55 2.01
CA LYS A 251 -5.65 -19.01 2.09
C LYS A 251 -6.35 -19.49 3.35
N GLY A 252 -6.70 -18.59 4.27
CA GLY A 252 -7.26 -18.97 5.57
C GLY A 252 -6.29 -19.77 6.45
N THR A 253 -4.99 -19.79 6.12
CA THR A 253 -3.99 -20.55 6.87
C THR A 253 -3.74 -19.87 8.23
N PRO A 254 -3.96 -20.57 9.36
CA PRO A 254 -3.69 -19.98 10.67
C PRO A 254 -2.23 -19.56 10.79
N THR A 255 -1.99 -18.44 11.48
CA THR A 255 -0.64 -17.96 11.79
C THR A 255 -0.46 -17.87 13.29
N THR A 256 0.70 -18.31 13.79
CA THR A 256 1.12 -18.14 15.19
C THR A 256 1.88 -16.84 15.41
N ARG A 257 2.16 -16.09 14.34
CA ARG A 257 2.91 -14.84 14.41
C ARG A 257 2.01 -13.69 14.86
N THR A 258 2.51 -12.92 15.83
CA THR A 258 1.89 -11.67 16.27
C THR A 258 2.25 -10.53 15.32
N TYR A 259 1.24 -9.83 14.82
CA TYR A 259 1.39 -8.66 13.93
C TYR A 259 0.95 -7.35 14.62
N THR A 260 1.01 -7.32 15.95
CA THR A 260 0.72 -6.13 16.76
C THR A 260 1.91 -5.73 17.64
N ASP A 261 3.03 -6.46 17.52
CA ASP A 261 4.24 -6.19 18.28
C ASP A 261 5.02 -5.03 17.66
N MET A 262 5.20 -3.98 18.46
CA MET A 262 5.89 -2.74 18.09
C MET A 262 7.26 -2.61 18.79
N THR A 263 7.72 -3.66 19.48
CA THR A 263 9.00 -3.70 20.22
C THR A 263 10.16 -3.25 19.33
N PRO A 264 11.07 -2.39 19.84
CA PRO A 264 11.22 -1.93 21.23
C PRO A 264 10.41 -0.68 21.58
N TRP A 265 9.50 -0.25 20.71
CA TRP A 265 8.76 0.99 20.91
C TRP A 265 7.37 0.77 21.50
N GLN A 266 6.81 1.84 22.03
CA GLN A 266 5.46 1.88 22.56
C GLN A 266 4.62 2.89 21.78
N ALA A 267 3.34 2.58 21.66
CA ALA A 267 2.32 3.46 21.13
C ALA A 267 2.39 4.87 21.76
N ILE A 268 2.07 5.90 20.99
CA ILE A 268 1.98 7.30 21.46
C ILE A 268 0.52 7.77 21.33
N PRO A 269 -0.38 7.44 22.28
CA PRO A 269 -1.82 7.74 22.15
C PRO A 269 -2.13 9.23 22.03
N THR A 270 -1.27 10.11 22.56
CA THR A 270 -1.41 11.56 22.42
C THR A 270 -1.29 12.05 20.97
N ALA A 271 -0.80 11.23 20.06
CA ALA A 271 -0.75 11.52 18.62
C ALA A 271 -2.07 11.23 17.89
N TYR A 272 -2.98 10.48 18.51
CA TYR A 272 -4.30 10.12 17.97
C TYR A 272 -5.32 10.08 19.12
N PRO A 273 -5.52 11.21 19.83
CA PRO A 273 -6.30 11.25 21.07
C PRO A 273 -7.78 10.91 20.88
N TRP A 274 -8.28 10.97 19.64
CA TRP A 274 -9.65 10.62 19.28
C TRP A 274 -10.01 9.16 19.59
N THR A 275 -9.04 8.26 19.75
CA THR A 275 -9.28 6.86 20.14
C THR A 275 -9.90 6.73 21.54
N SER A 276 -9.81 7.76 22.38
CA SER A 276 -10.51 7.81 23.67
C SER A 276 -12.02 8.05 23.55
N ASN A 277 -12.51 8.48 22.38
CA ASN A 277 -13.90 8.85 22.12
C ASN A 277 -14.43 8.17 20.84
N ILE A 278 -14.20 6.86 20.71
CA ILE A 278 -14.68 6.08 19.57
C ILE A 278 -16.23 5.98 19.63
N PRO A 279 -16.96 6.29 18.54
CA PRO A 279 -18.42 6.18 18.51
C PRO A 279 -18.91 4.74 18.76
N PRO A 280 -20.11 4.55 19.35
CA PRO A 280 -20.72 3.23 19.41
C PRO A 280 -20.97 2.66 17.99
N LYS A 281 -20.98 1.34 17.88
CA LYS A 281 -21.35 0.61 16.65
C LYS A 281 -22.85 0.67 16.40
#